data_AF-A0A0F9B9H9-F1
#
_entry.id   AF-A0A0F9B9H9-F1
#
_cell.length_a   1.000
_cell.length_b   1.000
_cell.length_c   1.000
_cell.angle_alpha   90.00
_cell.angle_beta   90.00
_cell.angle_gamma   90.00
#
_symmetry.space_group_name_H-M   'P 1'
#
loop_
_entity.id
_entity.type
_entity.pdbx_description
1 polymer ?
#
loop_
_entity_poly.entity_id
_entity_poly.type
_entity_poly.pdbx_seq_one_letter_code
_entity_poly.pdbx_strand_id
1 'polypeptide(L)'
;MIKGFICECPKCQKEFIIHGNKYCELMEDWECPKCTERKKNDEEEIKIRGFLIASQSSLKGFLFKDENIITDRHLVSNYCWSGAEESENVFNLLVNELECPEFTFLIYASPIVVKERIKKRNLNDPDIKKAELIPELYPKMEGFLKKHKMNYLLIDSSNLDVNEIINIIIDILKNNGLIE
;
A
#
# COMPACT_ATOMS: atom_id res chain seq x y z
N MET A 1 -29.99 -21.09 11.00
CA MET A 1 -29.47 -22.04 10.01
C MET A 1 -29.47 -21.36 8.65
N ILE A 2 -28.31 -20.92 8.16
CA ILE A 2 -28.18 -20.31 6.82
C ILE A 2 -28.03 -21.45 5.83
N LYS A 3 -29.03 -21.70 4.98
CA LYS A 3 -28.94 -22.66 3.87
C LYS A 3 -27.95 -22.10 2.85
N GLY A 4 -26.80 -22.76 2.68
CA GLY A 4 -25.88 -22.49 1.56
C GLY A 4 -26.28 -23.32 0.35
N PHE A 5 -26.07 -22.79 -0.85
CA PHE A 5 -26.19 -23.55 -2.10
C PHE A 5 -24.80 -24.07 -2.49
N ILE A 6 -24.72 -25.33 -2.89
CA ILE A 6 -23.50 -25.90 -3.47
C ILE A 6 -23.55 -25.63 -4.97
N CYS A 7 -22.61 -24.85 -5.47
CA CYS A 7 -22.46 -24.54 -6.88
C CYS A 7 -21.15 -25.16 -7.39
N GLU A 8 -21.21 -25.88 -8.50
CA GLU A 8 -20.03 -26.43 -9.16
C GLU A 8 -19.55 -25.50 -10.27
N CYS A 9 -18.27 -25.14 -10.28
CA CYS A 9 -17.73 -24.32 -11.35
C CYS A 9 -17.56 -25.16 -12.64
N PRO A 10 -18.13 -24.73 -13.79
CA PRO A 10 -18.02 -25.48 -15.04
C PRO A 10 -16.59 -25.51 -15.62
N LYS A 11 -15.71 -24.58 -15.23
CA LYS A 11 -14.31 -24.52 -15.69
C LYS A 11 -13.36 -25.41 -14.90
N CYS A 12 -13.50 -25.50 -13.58
CA CYS A 12 -12.55 -26.23 -12.73
C CYS A 12 -13.15 -27.39 -11.93
N GLN A 13 -14.45 -27.67 -12.10
CA GLN A 13 -15.16 -28.79 -11.46
C GLN A 13 -15.00 -28.83 -9.94
N LYS A 14 -14.88 -27.67 -9.30
CA LYS A 14 -14.84 -27.55 -7.83
C LYS A 14 -16.16 -27.02 -7.32
N GLU A 15 -16.62 -27.62 -6.22
CA GLU A 15 -17.80 -27.22 -5.48
C GLU A 15 -17.50 -26.03 -4.56
N PHE A 16 -18.41 -25.06 -4.54
CA PHE A 16 -18.37 -23.89 -3.67
C PHE A 16 -19.69 -23.74 -2.94
N ILE A 17 -19.63 -23.49 -1.63
CA ILE A 17 -20.81 -23.21 -0.82
C ILE A 17 -21.02 -21.70 -0.82
N ILE A 18 -22.09 -21.25 -1.48
CA ILE A 18 -22.47 -19.84 -1.53
C ILE A 18 -23.57 -19.59 -0.49
N HIS A 19 -23.33 -18.68 0.44
CA HIS A 19 -24.30 -18.28 1.47
C HIS A 19 -24.97 -16.97 1.07
N GLY A 20 -26.27 -17.00 0.72
CA GLY A 20 -27.03 -15.80 0.36
C GLY A 20 -28.40 -16.09 -0.28
N ASN A 21 -29.27 -15.08 -0.31
CA ASN A 21 -30.67 -15.15 -0.78
C ASN A 21 -30.88 -14.61 -2.21
N LYS A 22 -29.85 -14.63 -3.06
CA LYS A 22 -29.96 -14.19 -4.45
C LYS A 22 -29.73 -15.35 -5.42
N TYR A 23 -30.86 -15.81 -5.97
CA TYR A 23 -31.07 -16.44 -7.27
C TYR A 23 -29.82 -16.98 -8.00
N CYS A 24 -29.73 -18.31 -8.08
CA CYS A 24 -28.83 -19.04 -9.00
C CYS A 24 -29.13 -18.77 -10.49
N GLU A 25 -30.20 -18.05 -10.83
CA GLU A 25 -30.64 -17.84 -12.22
C GLU A 25 -29.87 -16.73 -12.96
N LEU A 26 -28.89 -16.08 -12.32
CA LEU A 26 -28.01 -15.08 -12.95
C LEU A 26 -26.53 -15.49 -12.84
N MET A 27 -26.23 -16.77 -13.12
CA MET A 27 -24.87 -17.31 -13.18
C MET A 27 -24.07 -16.90 -14.43
N GLU A 28 -24.53 -15.94 -15.24
CA GLU A 28 -23.72 -15.41 -16.34
C GLU A 28 -22.55 -14.54 -15.84
N ASP A 29 -22.67 -13.95 -14.65
CA ASP A 29 -21.67 -13.04 -14.07
C ASP A 29 -20.91 -13.62 -12.87
N TRP A 30 -21.14 -14.90 -12.50
CA TRP A 30 -20.43 -15.50 -11.36
C TRP A 30 -19.01 -15.94 -11.76
N GLU A 31 -18.04 -15.14 -11.35
CA GLU A 31 -16.62 -15.42 -11.57
C GLU A 31 -16.05 -16.38 -10.50
N CYS A 32 -15.67 -17.58 -10.92
CA CYS A 32 -15.02 -18.60 -10.07
C CYS A 32 -13.70 -18.04 -9.49
N PRO A 33 -13.54 -17.88 -8.16
CA PRO A 33 -12.35 -17.27 -7.55
C PRO A 33 -11.03 -18.01 -7.81
N LYS A 34 -11.09 -19.30 -8.16
CA LYS A 34 -9.93 -20.11 -8.55
C LYS A 34 -9.62 -20.07 -10.04
N CYS A 35 -10.59 -19.68 -10.86
CA CYS A 35 -10.53 -19.71 -12.32
C CYS A 35 -10.38 -18.31 -12.91
N THR A 36 -10.81 -17.27 -12.18
CA THR A 36 -10.29 -15.93 -12.35
C THR A 36 -8.85 -15.94 -11.87
N GLU A 37 -7.93 -16.03 -12.82
CA GLU A 37 -6.64 -15.40 -12.64
C GLU A 37 -6.92 -13.98 -12.12
N ARG A 38 -6.31 -13.59 -10.99
CA ARG A 38 -6.13 -12.15 -10.77
C ARG A 38 -5.41 -11.68 -12.01
N LYS A 39 -6.11 -10.99 -12.92
CA LYS A 39 -5.46 -10.35 -14.06
C LYS A 39 -4.25 -9.62 -13.48
N LYS A 40 -3.05 -9.89 -13.99
CA LYS A 40 -1.97 -8.92 -13.86
C LYS A 40 -2.60 -7.60 -14.33
N ASN A 41 -2.58 -6.57 -13.48
CA ASN A 41 -3.17 -5.29 -13.86
C ASN A 41 -2.65 -4.94 -15.25
N ASP A 42 -3.55 -4.68 -16.20
CA ASP A 42 -3.15 -4.33 -17.55
C ASP A 42 -2.24 -3.10 -17.47
N GLU A 43 -1.22 -3.03 -18.34
CA GLU A 43 -0.21 -1.97 -18.34
C GLU A 43 -0.84 -0.55 -18.30
N GLU A 44 -2.00 -0.41 -18.94
CA GLU A 44 -2.81 0.80 -18.96
C GLU A 44 -3.41 1.15 -17.58
N GLU A 45 -3.88 0.16 -16.81
CA GLU A 45 -4.39 0.36 -15.46
C GLU A 45 -3.27 0.80 -14.50
N ILE A 46 -2.08 0.23 -14.64
CA ILE A 46 -0.90 0.62 -13.86
C ILE A 46 -0.55 2.10 -14.13
N LYS A 47 -0.57 2.51 -15.41
CA LYS A 47 -0.33 3.91 -15.83
C LYS A 47 -1.40 4.86 -15.29
N ILE A 48 -2.69 4.51 -15.40
CA ILE A 48 -3.80 5.33 -14.89
C ILE A 48 -3.70 5.52 -13.37
N ARG A 49 -3.42 4.45 -12.62
CA ARG A 49 -3.21 4.54 -11.17
C ARG A 49 -2.03 5.45 -10.83
N GLY A 50 -0.90 5.29 -11.54
CA GLY A 50 0.25 6.17 -11.40
C GLY A 50 -0.10 7.64 -11.60
N PHE A 51 -0.89 7.97 -12.62
CA PHE A 51 -1.31 9.34 -12.92
C PHE A 51 -2.27 9.92 -11.87
N LEU A 52 -3.25 9.14 -11.39
CA LEU A 52 -4.16 9.57 -10.32
C LEU A 52 -3.40 9.87 -9.03
N ILE A 53 -2.41 9.05 -8.70
CA ILE A 53 -1.57 9.19 -7.52
C ILE A 53 -0.65 10.41 -7.63
N ALA A 54 -0.08 10.63 -8.82
CA ALA A 54 0.68 11.82 -9.14
C ALA A 54 -0.14 13.07 -8.85
N SER A 55 -1.36 13.14 -9.39
CA SER A 55 -2.25 14.29 -9.21
C SER A 55 -2.52 14.61 -7.75
N GLN A 56 -2.68 13.60 -6.88
CA GLN A 56 -2.85 13.80 -5.44
C GLN A 56 -1.59 14.36 -4.76
N SER A 57 -0.40 13.96 -5.22
CA SER A 57 0.87 14.46 -4.69
C SER A 57 1.17 15.87 -5.20
N SER A 58 0.96 16.14 -6.49
CA SER A 58 1.11 17.48 -7.10
C SER A 58 0.20 18.51 -6.45
N LEU A 59 -1.07 18.13 -6.18
CA LEU A 59 -2.05 19.04 -5.59
C LEU A 59 -1.60 19.54 -4.22
N LYS A 60 -0.95 18.68 -3.41
CA LYS A 60 -0.44 19.06 -2.09
C LYS A 60 0.68 20.09 -2.19
N GLY A 61 1.65 19.89 -3.06
CA GLY A 61 2.74 20.86 -3.27
C GLY A 61 2.23 22.21 -3.77
N PHE A 62 1.20 22.20 -4.63
CA PHE A 62 0.59 23.45 -5.10
C PHE A 62 -0.23 24.18 -4.02
N LEU A 63 -1.02 23.46 -3.21
CA LEU A 63 -1.92 24.06 -2.23
C LEU A 63 -1.22 24.56 -0.96
N PHE A 64 -0.13 23.91 -0.57
CA PHE A 64 0.58 24.18 0.69
C PHE A 64 2.01 24.65 0.41
N LYS A 65 2.19 25.34 -0.71
CA LYS A 65 3.47 25.94 -1.07
C LYS A 65 3.88 26.90 0.05
N ASP A 66 5.11 26.75 0.53
CA ASP A 66 5.70 27.50 1.65
C ASP A 66 5.15 27.15 3.06
N GLU A 67 4.41 26.04 3.20
CA GLU A 67 3.96 25.53 4.50
C GLU A 67 4.66 24.22 4.90
N ASN A 68 4.93 24.07 6.20
CA ASN A 68 5.38 22.81 6.76
C ASN A 68 4.20 21.81 6.84
N ILE A 69 4.19 20.83 5.93
CA ILE A 69 3.16 19.79 5.89
C ILE A 69 3.70 18.41 6.25
N ILE A 70 2.87 17.64 6.96
CA ILE A 70 3.07 16.21 7.17
C ILE A 70 2.05 15.47 6.32
N THR A 71 2.49 14.47 5.56
CA THR A 71 1.60 13.68 4.71
C THR A 71 1.63 12.21 5.12
N ASP A 72 0.45 11.60 5.26
CA ASP A 72 0.34 10.15 5.33
C ASP A 72 0.50 9.59 3.90
N ARG A 73 1.69 9.05 3.63
CA ARG A 73 2.14 8.46 2.36
C ARG A 73 2.41 9.46 1.22
N HIS A 74 3.33 9.02 0.35
CA HIS A 74 3.67 9.64 -0.93
C HIS A 74 4.01 8.54 -1.96
N LEU A 75 4.71 8.87 -3.06
CA LEU A 75 5.06 7.98 -4.18
C LEU A 75 5.66 6.65 -3.75
N VAL A 76 6.49 6.63 -2.71
CA VAL A 76 7.16 5.43 -2.17
C VAL A 76 6.17 4.31 -1.86
N SER A 77 5.06 4.63 -1.20
CA SER A 77 4.03 3.66 -0.84
C SER A 77 3.30 3.10 -2.07
N ASN A 78 3.19 3.89 -3.12
CA ASN A 78 2.55 3.48 -4.37
C ASN A 78 3.49 2.63 -5.21
N TYR A 79 4.77 2.99 -5.25
CA TYR A 79 5.81 2.17 -5.84
C TYR A 79 5.91 0.80 -5.16
N CYS A 80 5.69 0.74 -3.84
CA CYS A 80 5.63 -0.51 -3.11
C CYS A 80 4.65 -1.52 -3.75
N TRP A 81 3.44 -1.06 -4.11
CA TRP A 81 2.38 -1.92 -4.66
C TRP A 81 2.40 -2.07 -6.18
N SER A 82 2.78 -1.01 -6.89
CA SER A 82 2.64 -0.92 -8.35
C SER A 82 3.98 -0.82 -9.09
N GLY A 83 5.09 -0.67 -8.37
CA GLY A 83 6.43 -0.59 -8.94
C GLY A 83 6.86 -1.93 -9.52
N ALA A 84 7.12 -1.94 -10.81
CA ALA A 84 7.66 -3.02 -11.61
C ALA A 84 8.45 -2.40 -12.78
N GLU A 85 9.23 -3.22 -13.48
CA GLU A 85 10.07 -2.80 -14.61
C GLU A 85 9.28 -1.98 -15.65
N GLU A 86 8.06 -2.40 -15.94
CA GLU A 86 7.17 -1.78 -16.92
C GLU A 86 6.66 -0.39 -16.47
N SER A 87 6.57 -0.18 -15.15
CA SER A 87 6.10 1.08 -14.56
C SER A 87 7.23 2.04 -14.20
N GLU A 88 8.48 1.61 -14.29
CA GLU A 88 9.64 2.31 -13.74
C GLU A 88 9.79 3.72 -14.34
N ASN A 89 9.58 3.84 -15.66
CA ASN A 89 9.63 5.12 -16.36
C ASN A 89 8.55 6.09 -15.91
N VAL A 90 7.36 5.58 -15.55
CA VAL A 90 6.29 6.41 -15.00
C VAL A 90 6.74 6.97 -13.66
N PHE A 91 7.21 6.13 -12.74
CA PHE A 91 7.66 6.59 -11.43
C PHE A 91 8.87 7.53 -11.51
N ASN A 92 9.84 7.27 -12.40
CA ASN A 92 10.96 8.18 -12.63
C ASN A 92 10.47 9.57 -13.09
N LEU A 93 9.51 9.61 -14.02
CA LEU A 93 8.91 10.86 -14.46
C LEU A 93 8.21 11.56 -13.29
N LEU A 94 7.41 10.84 -12.51
CA LEU A 94 6.70 11.42 -11.36
C LEU A 94 7.66 12.01 -10.31
N VAL A 95 8.77 11.35 -10.03
CA VAL A 95 9.77 11.90 -9.10
C VAL A 95 10.43 13.16 -9.66
N ASN A 96 10.66 13.24 -10.96
CA ASN A 96 11.30 14.39 -11.59
C ASN A 96 10.37 15.61 -11.71
N GLU A 97 9.09 15.37 -11.97
CA GLU A 97 8.10 16.44 -12.19
C GLU A 97 7.43 16.91 -10.90
N LEU A 98 7.45 16.09 -9.84
CA LEU A 98 6.79 16.40 -8.58
C LEU A 98 7.80 16.76 -7.48
N GLU A 99 7.44 17.74 -6.68
CA GLU A 99 8.15 18.01 -5.44
C GLU A 99 8.05 16.79 -4.51
N CYS A 100 9.21 16.28 -4.12
CA CYS A 100 9.33 15.18 -3.18
C CYS A 100 9.48 15.74 -1.75
N PRO A 101 9.03 15.00 -0.72
CA PRO A 101 9.22 15.40 0.67
C PRO A 101 10.69 15.65 0.98
N GLU A 102 10.94 16.70 1.75
CA GLU A 102 12.29 17.03 2.23
C GLU A 102 12.86 15.92 3.13
N PHE A 103 11.97 15.20 3.82
CA PHE A 103 12.31 14.03 4.62
C PHE A 103 11.17 12.98 4.61
N THR A 104 11.53 11.70 4.54
CA THR A 104 10.59 10.57 4.61
C THR A 104 10.88 9.66 5.79
N PHE A 105 9.87 9.33 6.60
CA PHE A 105 10.01 8.32 7.65
C PHE A 105 9.35 7.01 7.21
N LEU A 106 10.15 5.94 7.11
CA LEU A 106 9.63 4.58 6.93
C LEU A 106 9.44 3.94 8.30
N ILE A 107 8.21 3.89 8.78
CA ILE A 107 7.88 3.26 10.07
C ILE A 107 7.65 1.77 9.82
N TYR A 108 8.61 0.94 10.22
CA TYR A 108 8.58 -0.52 10.12
C TYR A 108 8.03 -1.16 11.40
N ALA A 109 7.42 -2.33 11.26
CA ALA A 109 7.22 -3.27 12.37
C ALA A 109 7.25 -4.68 11.83
N SER A 110 7.68 -5.64 12.66
CA SER A 110 7.70 -7.04 12.26
C SER A 110 6.30 -7.54 11.83
N PRO A 111 6.21 -8.51 10.92
CA PRO A 111 4.93 -9.09 10.48
C PRO A 111 4.03 -9.53 11.64
N ILE A 112 4.64 -10.09 12.69
CA ILE A 112 3.92 -10.56 13.88
C ILE A 112 3.25 -9.38 14.59
N VAL A 113 4.03 -8.33 14.88
CA VAL A 113 3.53 -7.12 15.56
C VAL A 113 2.44 -6.44 14.73
N VAL A 114 2.60 -6.35 13.40
CA VAL A 114 1.57 -5.77 12.54
C VAL A 114 0.29 -6.59 12.55
N LYS A 115 0.39 -7.93 12.45
CA LYS A 115 -0.78 -8.82 12.55
C LYS A 115 -1.52 -8.64 13.88
N GLU A 116 -0.79 -8.55 14.99
CA GLU A 116 -1.39 -8.32 16.31
C GLU A 116 -2.10 -6.96 16.38
N ARG A 117 -1.44 -5.89 15.91
CA ARG A 117 -2.03 -4.54 15.86
C ARG A 117 -3.31 -4.49 15.01
N ILE A 118 -3.32 -5.15 13.85
CA ILE A 118 -4.50 -5.24 12.99
C ILE A 118 -5.60 -6.05 13.67
N LYS A 119 -5.29 -7.24 14.21
CA LYS A 119 -6.26 -8.11 14.90
C LYS A 119 -6.91 -7.44 16.11
N LYS A 120 -6.16 -6.60 16.85
CA LYS A 120 -6.71 -5.78 17.95
C LYS A 120 -7.79 -4.80 17.48
N ARG A 121 -7.70 -4.30 16.24
CA ARG A 121 -8.71 -3.41 15.65
C ARG A 121 -9.84 -4.19 15.00
N ASN A 122 -9.51 -5.22 14.24
CA ASN A 122 -10.47 -6.05 13.51
C ASN A 122 -9.88 -7.44 13.22
N LEU A 123 -10.52 -8.48 13.77
CA LEU A 123 -10.08 -9.87 13.61
C LEU A 123 -10.23 -10.41 12.18
N ASN A 124 -11.14 -9.85 11.39
CA ASN A 124 -11.46 -10.29 10.03
C ASN A 124 -10.88 -9.35 8.96
N ASP A 125 -9.94 -8.49 9.35
CA ASP A 125 -9.37 -7.51 8.44
C ASP A 125 -8.57 -8.24 7.32
N PRO A 126 -8.88 -7.98 6.04
CA PRO A 126 -8.15 -8.61 4.93
C PRO A 126 -6.65 -8.25 4.92
N ASP A 127 -6.26 -7.14 5.55
CA ASP A 127 -4.87 -6.68 5.59
C ASP A 127 -3.98 -7.52 6.52
N ILE A 128 -4.56 -8.38 7.36
CA ILE A 128 -3.80 -9.36 8.16
C ILE A 128 -2.91 -10.23 7.26
N LYS A 129 -3.40 -10.59 6.06
CA LYS A 129 -2.63 -11.38 5.10
C LYS A 129 -1.50 -10.57 4.47
N LYS A 130 -1.71 -9.27 4.25
CA LYS A 130 -0.69 -8.38 3.65
C LYS A 130 0.52 -8.18 4.55
N ALA A 131 0.39 -8.35 5.86
CA ALA A 131 1.50 -8.27 6.80
C ALA A 131 2.62 -9.30 6.49
N GLU A 132 2.32 -10.40 5.81
CA GLU A 132 3.32 -11.39 5.39
C GLU A 132 4.27 -10.85 4.31
N LEU A 133 3.83 -9.84 3.56
CA LEU A 133 4.61 -9.22 2.48
C LEU A 133 5.62 -8.19 2.99
N ILE A 134 5.53 -7.78 4.26
CA ILE A 134 6.39 -6.76 4.86
C ILE A 134 7.90 -6.96 4.57
N PRO A 135 8.47 -8.18 4.69
CA PRO A 135 9.89 -8.41 4.40
C PRO A 135 10.29 -8.15 2.95
N GLU A 136 9.34 -8.19 2.02
CA GLU A 136 9.56 -7.86 0.60
C GLU A 136 9.29 -6.37 0.33
N LEU A 137 8.24 -5.83 0.94
CA LEU A 137 7.75 -4.47 0.70
C LEU A 137 8.71 -3.39 1.21
N TYR A 138 9.31 -3.56 2.39
CA TYR A 138 10.21 -2.54 2.97
C TYR A 138 11.52 -2.41 2.20
N PRO A 139 12.23 -3.49 1.84
CA PRO A 139 13.40 -3.38 0.96
C PRO A 139 13.09 -2.71 -0.38
N LYS A 140 11.91 -2.97 -0.94
CA LYS A 140 11.45 -2.30 -2.17
C LYS A 140 11.25 -0.80 -1.99
N MET A 141 10.60 -0.37 -0.90
CA MET A 141 10.43 1.05 -0.57
C MET A 141 11.77 1.73 -0.30
N GLU A 142 12.65 1.09 0.45
CA GLU A 142 13.98 1.60 0.76
C GLU A 142 14.84 1.71 -0.51
N GLY A 143 14.75 0.73 -1.41
CA GLY A 143 15.41 0.74 -2.72
C GLY A 143 14.96 1.91 -3.59
N PHE A 144 13.66 2.21 -3.61
CA PHE A 144 13.12 3.39 -4.30
C PHE A 144 13.69 4.69 -3.74
N LEU A 145 13.67 4.87 -2.41
CA LEU A 145 14.20 6.06 -1.74
C LEU A 145 15.69 6.25 -2.05
N LYS A 146 16.49 5.17 -1.97
CA LYS A 146 17.92 5.18 -2.31
C LYS A 146 18.15 5.54 -3.78
N LYS A 147 17.40 4.93 -4.70
CA LYS A 147 17.50 5.16 -6.14
C LYS A 147 17.28 6.63 -6.49
N HIS A 148 16.26 7.25 -5.89
CA HIS A 148 15.87 8.63 -6.15
C HIS A 148 16.56 9.65 -5.24
N LYS A 149 17.54 9.22 -4.43
CA LYS A 149 18.29 10.07 -3.49
C LYS A 149 17.39 10.89 -2.55
N MET A 150 16.27 10.30 -2.14
CA MET A 150 15.37 10.93 -1.17
C MET A 150 15.93 10.78 0.24
N ASN A 151 15.86 11.83 1.06
CA ASN A 151 16.25 11.76 2.47
C ASN A 151 15.23 10.94 3.25
N TYR A 152 15.68 9.96 4.03
CA TYR A 152 14.78 9.14 4.82
C TYR A 152 15.43 8.53 6.06
N LEU A 153 14.57 8.06 6.97
CA LEU A 153 14.94 7.21 8.10
C LEU A 153 13.97 6.03 8.20
N LEU A 154 14.53 4.83 8.33
CA LEU A 154 13.78 3.62 8.71
C LEU A 154 13.73 3.51 10.24
N ILE A 155 12.53 3.49 10.82
CA ILE A 155 12.30 3.35 12.26
C ILE A 155 11.64 1.99 12.51
N ASP A 156 12.29 1.11 13.26
CA ASP A 156 11.66 -0.13 13.74
C ASP A 156 10.78 0.16 14.96
N SER A 157 9.47 0.23 14.72
CA SER A 157 8.45 0.47 15.74
C SER A 157 7.99 -0.81 16.46
N SER A 158 8.61 -1.97 16.25
CA SER A 158 8.13 -3.25 16.80
C SER A 158 8.00 -3.22 18.33
N ASN A 159 8.91 -2.52 19.00
CA ASN A 159 8.97 -2.39 20.46
C ASN A 159 8.83 -0.94 20.95
N LEU A 160 8.40 -0.03 20.08
CA LEU A 160 8.24 1.39 20.42
C LEU A 160 6.77 1.74 20.57
N ASP A 161 6.48 2.62 21.54
CA ASP A 161 5.22 3.32 21.61
C ASP A 161 5.17 4.55 20.70
N VAL A 162 4.00 5.18 20.64
CA VAL A 162 3.77 6.33 19.75
C VAL A 162 4.63 7.54 20.16
N ASN A 163 4.82 7.78 21.45
CA ASN A 163 5.60 8.92 21.95
C ASN A 163 7.09 8.74 21.66
N GLU A 164 7.61 7.52 21.81
CA GLU A 164 8.99 7.20 21.45
C GLU A 164 9.26 7.44 19.96
N ILE A 165 8.33 7.02 19.09
CA ILE A 165 8.44 7.27 17.63
C ILE A 165 8.40 8.77 17.34
N ILE A 166 7.49 9.52 17.98
CA ILE A 166 7.39 10.97 17.80
C ILE A 166 8.68 11.66 18.22
N ASN A 167 9.26 11.27 19.36
CA ASN A 167 10.52 11.85 19.84
C ASN A 167 11.66 11.59 18.84
N ILE A 168 11.78 10.37 18.31
CA ILE A 168 12.76 10.04 17.27
C ILE A 168 12.56 10.92 16.03
N ILE A 169 11.32 11.10 15.58
CA ILE A 169 11.01 11.96 14.42
C ILE A 169 11.42 13.40 14.69
N ILE A 170 11.03 13.97 15.84
CA ILE A 170 11.35 15.36 16.20
C ILE A 170 12.87 15.57 16.29
N ASP A 171 13.59 14.68 16.97
CA ASP A 171 15.05 14.78 17.13
C ASP A 171 15.76 14.75 15.77
N ILE A 172 15.30 13.88 14.86
CA ILE A 172 15.86 13.79 13.51
C ILE A 172 15.57 15.04 12.70
N LEU A 173 14.34 15.55 12.74
CA LEU A 173 14.00 16.78 12.03
C LEU A 173 14.81 17.99 12.56
N LYS A 174 14.99 18.12 13.88
CA LYS A 174 15.83 19.17 14.50
C LYS A 174 17.29 19.05 14.11
N ASN A 175 17.86 17.84 14.18
CA ASN A 175 19.26 17.59 13.83
C ASN A 175 19.55 17.84 12.34
N ASN A 176 18.55 17.73 11.47
CA ASN A 176 18.64 18.08 10.04
C ASN A 176 18.30 19.55 9.75
N GLY A 177 17.97 20.36 10.77
CA GLY A 177 17.62 21.77 10.60
C GLY A 177 16.28 22.01 9.92
N LEU A 178 15.39 21.01 9.90
CA LEU A 178 14.08 21.08 9.25
C LEU A 178 13.01 21.75 10.12
N ILE A 179 13.20 21.71 11.44
CA ILE A 179 12.34 22.35 12.44
C ILE A 179 13.20 22.92 13.58
N GLU A 180 12.65 23.90 14.30
CA GLU A 180 13.27 24.54 15.47
C GLU A 180 13.03 23.77 16.78
#